data_AF-A0A8K0LC79-F1
#
_entry.id   AF-A0A8K0LC79-F1
#
_cell.length_a   1.000
_cell.length_b   1.000
_cell.length_c   1.000
_cell.angle_alpha   90.00
_cell.angle_beta   90.00
_cell.angle_gamma   90.00
#
_symmetry.space_group_name_H-M   'P 1'
#
loop_
_entity.id
_entity.type
_entity.pdbx_description
1 polymer ?
#
loop_
_entity_poly.entity_id
_entity_poly.type
_entity_poly.pdbx_seq_one_letter_code
_entity_poly.pdbx_strand_id
1 'polypeptide(L)'
;MPDNCGLGASSDDLSALSRLGYPPYLHSAVLGHDSNPGWKTMEEGDGEQSEELKFAVRLLSEFEKHIDYLVNDWLNRKHHQSYALDPAEFRRQYDRWGGTPRDKVTAGFTSLILRVCACSLDFIDKDRATELNVPDVQGLANRVHTAAEKLGDSIPPGKGGLAQVQQLLLTAIWLESSEKRTEAWHALGKAIMAAYELGLHQPSPPMGVSESEQETRIRTWVILSLLDCELSHELSGELSRPPHVNLADPKIELPPPLEGNPGRLNRPSLFRHLELHYQLRVVVAKAVAQLGCHSTREEMEKQTTHVIVNWREQLPKEYALIRPDTRWDCEYKWVVRQREYLGMIAGAALVRHTSPRDNQEKISVFEVLKDNLGMFARTRSEVNLPFPAVPNPHPHRPHV
;
A
#
# COMPACT_ATOMS: atom_id res chain seq x y z
N MET A 1 51.23 -8.29 0.56
CA MET A 1 50.13 -8.78 1.40
C MET A 1 50.01 -7.79 2.55
N PRO A 2 49.10 -6.81 2.54
CA PRO A 2 48.76 -6.10 3.76
C PRO A 2 47.62 -6.84 4.48
N ASP A 3 47.79 -6.96 5.79
CA ASP A 3 46.95 -7.68 6.73
C ASP A 3 45.50 -7.16 6.75
N ASN A 4 44.56 -8.09 6.55
CA ASN A 4 43.14 -7.86 6.69
C ASN A 4 42.76 -7.97 8.17
N CYS A 5 43.09 -6.94 8.97
CA CYS A 5 42.58 -6.80 10.33
C CYS A 5 41.12 -6.30 10.30
N GLY A 6 40.19 -7.23 10.10
CA GLY A 6 38.77 -6.99 10.31
C GLY A 6 38.46 -6.82 11.79
N LEU A 7 38.55 -5.59 12.30
CA LEU A 7 37.97 -5.20 13.58
C LEU A 7 36.44 -5.14 13.39
N GLY A 8 35.72 -6.14 13.89
CA GLY A 8 34.26 -6.08 13.95
C GLY A 8 33.81 -4.97 14.91
N ALA A 9 32.73 -4.27 14.58
CA ALA A 9 32.13 -3.26 15.46
C ALA A 9 31.88 -3.86 16.87
N SER A 10 32.28 -3.15 17.93
CA SER A 10 32.03 -3.63 19.28
C SER A 10 30.53 -3.57 19.59
N SER A 11 30.03 -4.47 20.44
CA SER A 11 28.63 -4.45 20.90
C SER A 11 28.26 -3.10 21.54
N ASP A 12 29.24 -2.41 22.12
CA ASP A 12 29.07 -1.11 22.76
C ASP A 12 28.81 0.00 21.74
N ASP A 13 29.45 -0.05 20.57
CA ASP A 13 29.26 0.92 19.49
C ASP A 13 27.85 0.83 18.88
N LEU A 14 27.38 -0.39 18.62
CA LEU A 14 26.00 -0.63 18.13
C LEU A 14 24.95 -0.19 19.16
N SER A 15 25.23 -0.43 20.45
CA SER A 15 24.38 0.06 21.53
C SER A 15 24.38 1.59 21.62
N ALA A 16 25.51 2.24 21.41
CA ALA A 16 25.63 3.70 21.42
C ALA A 16 24.85 4.34 20.26
N LEU A 17 24.98 3.81 19.04
CA LEU A 17 24.22 4.29 17.88
C LEU A 17 22.71 4.15 18.08
N SER A 18 22.27 3.02 18.67
CA SER A 18 20.87 2.82 19.02
C SER A 18 20.38 3.87 20.03
N ARG A 19 21.20 4.22 21.02
CA ARG A 19 20.87 5.27 22.02
C ARG A 19 20.83 6.67 21.42
N LEU A 20 21.59 6.92 20.36
CA LEU A 20 21.56 8.17 19.59
C LEU A 20 20.40 8.21 18.58
N GLY A 21 19.61 7.15 18.47
CA GLY A 21 18.45 7.07 17.58
C GLY A 21 18.78 6.69 16.14
N TYR A 22 20.00 6.22 15.85
CA TYR A 22 20.31 5.70 14.52
C TYR A 22 19.58 4.36 14.30
N PRO A 23 18.83 4.22 13.19
CA PRO A 23 18.18 2.96 12.87
C PRO A 23 19.24 1.88 12.52
N PRO A 24 18.97 0.60 12.81
CA PRO A 24 19.95 -0.48 12.66
C PRO A 24 20.59 -0.58 11.26
N TYR A 25 19.83 -0.30 10.21
CA TYR A 25 20.33 -0.36 8.83
C TYR A 25 21.32 0.76 8.47
N LEU A 26 21.45 1.81 9.30
CA LEU A 26 22.48 2.86 9.14
C LEU A 26 23.74 2.60 9.96
N HIS A 27 23.75 1.59 10.84
CA HIS A 27 24.90 1.37 11.73
C HIS A 27 26.17 1.01 10.96
N SER A 28 26.07 0.19 9.92
CA SER A 28 27.19 -0.16 9.04
C SER A 28 27.75 1.07 8.30
N ALA A 29 26.87 1.91 7.78
CA ALA A 29 27.24 3.14 7.09
C ALA A 29 27.93 4.15 8.02
N VAL A 30 27.49 4.25 9.28
CA VAL A 30 28.06 5.17 10.28
C VAL A 30 29.39 4.65 10.83
N LEU A 31 29.52 3.34 11.04
CA LEU A 31 30.74 2.72 11.58
C LEU A 31 31.80 2.41 10.51
N GLY A 32 31.50 2.63 9.23
CA GLY A 32 32.46 2.43 8.14
C GLY A 32 32.85 0.98 7.88
N HIS A 33 31.98 0.03 8.27
CA HIS A 33 32.22 -1.41 8.14
C HIS A 33 31.04 -2.12 7.45
N ASP A 34 31.33 -3.11 6.61
CA ASP A 34 30.35 -4.07 6.03
C ASP A 34 29.73 -5.02 7.07
N SER A 35 29.70 -4.61 8.34
CA SER A 35 29.03 -5.31 9.43
C SER A 35 27.58 -4.85 9.47
N ASN A 36 26.75 -5.34 8.56
CA ASN A 36 25.30 -5.17 8.68
C ASN A 36 24.86 -6.00 9.90
N PRO A 37 24.51 -5.41 11.05
CA PRO A 37 24.10 -6.20 12.20
C PRO A 37 22.80 -6.87 11.78
N GLY A 38 22.82 -8.21 11.66
CA GLY A 38 21.61 -8.97 11.34
C GLY A 38 20.48 -8.48 12.21
N TRP A 39 19.34 -8.17 11.58
CA TRP A 39 18.16 -7.72 12.29
C TRP A 39 17.68 -8.89 13.16
N LYS A 40 18.18 -8.98 14.39
CA LYS A 40 17.47 -9.73 15.41
C LYS A 40 16.21 -8.92 15.66
N THR A 41 15.07 -9.48 15.28
CA THR A 41 13.80 -9.16 15.91
C THR A 41 14.11 -9.09 17.40
N MET A 42 14.06 -7.89 17.99
CA MET A 42 14.15 -7.78 19.43
C MET A 42 12.97 -8.59 19.94
N GLU A 43 13.25 -9.77 20.50
CA GLU A 43 12.29 -10.50 21.29
C GLU A 43 11.88 -9.53 22.40
N GLU A 44 10.62 -9.07 22.33
CA GLU A 44 9.98 -8.38 23.44
C GLU A 44 10.13 -9.34 24.63
N GLY A 45 10.95 -8.96 25.60
CA GLY A 45 11.15 -9.75 26.81
C GLY A 45 9.81 -9.99 27.53
N ASP A 46 9.79 -10.99 28.42
CA ASP A 46 8.68 -11.41 29.29
C ASP A 46 8.15 -10.28 30.23
N GLY A 47 7.73 -9.16 29.65
CA GLY A 47 7.06 -8.06 30.32
C GLY A 47 5.57 -8.32 30.43
N GLU A 48 4.96 -7.79 31.47
CA GLU A 48 3.50 -7.83 31.62
C GLU A 48 2.83 -7.18 30.40
N GLN A 49 1.83 -7.85 29.82
CA GLN A 49 1.09 -7.31 28.68
C GLN A 49 0.48 -5.94 29.01
N SER A 50 0.61 -5.00 28.07
CA SER A 50 0.00 -3.67 28.21
C SER A 50 -1.51 -3.79 28.39
N GLU A 51 -2.10 -2.84 29.11
CA GLU A 51 -3.56 -2.80 29.33
C GLU A 51 -4.32 -2.65 28.00
N GLU A 52 -3.72 -1.96 27.03
CA GLU A 52 -4.20 -1.83 25.66
C GLU A 52 -4.24 -3.19 24.96
N LEU A 53 -3.23 -4.04 25.13
CA LEU A 53 -3.19 -5.38 24.54
C LEU A 53 -4.20 -6.31 25.20
N LYS A 54 -4.32 -6.28 26.53
CA LYS A 54 -5.34 -7.01 27.27
C LYS A 54 -6.76 -6.61 26.82
N PHE A 55 -7.00 -5.30 26.62
CA PHE A 55 -8.26 -4.81 26.08
C PHE A 55 -8.52 -5.29 24.65
N ALA A 56 -7.53 -5.19 23.76
CA ALA A 56 -7.63 -5.63 22.37
C ALA A 56 -7.97 -7.13 22.26
N VAL A 57 -7.31 -7.98 23.05
CA VAL A 57 -7.56 -9.43 23.08
C VAL A 57 -8.98 -9.74 23.58
N ARG A 58 -9.45 -9.05 24.63
CA ARG A 58 -10.83 -9.19 25.12
C ARG A 58 -11.84 -8.80 24.04
N LEU A 59 -11.59 -7.67 23.36
CA LEU A 59 -12.46 -7.21 22.28
C LEU A 59 -12.53 -8.20 21.12
N LEU A 60 -11.40 -8.77 20.69
CA LEU A 60 -11.38 -9.84 19.68
C LEU A 60 -12.20 -11.06 20.11
N SER A 61 -12.16 -11.41 21.40
CA SER A 61 -12.94 -12.52 21.95
C SER A 61 -14.46 -12.26 21.90
N GLU A 62 -14.91 -11.00 21.96
CA GLU A 62 -16.34 -10.64 21.85
C GLU A 62 -16.93 -11.01 20.47
N PHE A 63 -16.11 -11.00 19.41
CA PHE A 63 -16.55 -11.27 18.03
C PHE A 63 -15.74 -12.38 17.35
N GLU A 64 -15.14 -13.28 18.12
CA GLU A 64 -14.25 -14.35 17.63
C GLU A 64 -14.84 -15.15 16.48
N LYS A 65 -16.14 -15.46 16.56
CA LYS A 65 -16.92 -16.18 15.53
C LYS A 65 -16.93 -15.50 14.15
N HIS A 66 -16.63 -14.20 14.10
CA HIS A 66 -16.66 -13.39 12.89
C HIS A 66 -15.26 -13.03 12.39
N ILE A 67 -14.19 -13.19 13.19
CA ILE A 67 -12.84 -12.76 12.82
C ILE A 67 -12.40 -13.45 11.52
N ASP A 68 -12.52 -14.78 11.46
CA ASP A 68 -12.13 -15.56 10.28
C ASP A 68 -12.84 -15.06 9.02
N TYR A 69 -14.14 -14.79 9.15
CA TYR A 69 -14.94 -14.27 8.06
C TYR A 69 -14.47 -12.88 7.61
N LEU A 70 -14.25 -11.96 8.56
CA LEU A 70 -13.81 -10.59 8.25
C LEU A 70 -12.43 -10.61 7.59
N VAL A 71 -11.50 -11.41 8.11
CA VAL A 71 -10.17 -11.59 7.52
C VAL A 71 -10.28 -12.18 6.12
N ASN A 72 -11.09 -13.22 5.92
CA ASN A 72 -11.31 -13.79 4.58
C ASN A 72 -11.95 -12.79 3.63
N ASP A 73 -12.91 -12.00 4.10
CA ASP A 73 -13.58 -10.97 3.29
C ASP A 73 -12.56 -9.91 2.84
N TRP A 74 -11.71 -9.43 3.75
CA TRP A 74 -10.60 -8.53 3.41
C TRP A 74 -9.68 -9.10 2.33
N LEU A 75 -9.20 -10.33 2.52
CA LEU A 75 -8.23 -10.97 1.62
C LEU A 75 -8.84 -11.26 0.23
N ASN A 76 -10.15 -11.45 0.15
CA ASN A 76 -10.85 -11.73 -1.11
C ASN A 76 -11.35 -10.45 -1.82
N ARG A 77 -11.37 -9.30 -1.15
CA ARG A 77 -11.74 -8.02 -1.78
C ARG A 77 -10.68 -7.62 -2.78
N LYS A 78 -11.10 -7.47 -4.04
CA LYS A 78 -10.23 -7.03 -5.15
C LYS A 78 -10.19 -5.51 -5.28
N HIS A 79 -9.89 -4.80 -4.17
CA HIS A 79 -9.69 -3.35 -4.17
C HIS A 79 -8.20 -3.01 -4.05
N HIS A 80 -7.76 -1.85 -4.54
CA HIS A 80 -6.34 -1.47 -4.57
C HIS A 80 -5.71 -1.43 -3.16
N GLN A 81 -6.54 -1.18 -2.15
CA GLN A 81 -6.21 -1.19 -0.72
C GLN A 81 -5.89 -2.59 -0.17
N SER A 82 -6.37 -3.66 -0.82
CA SER A 82 -6.12 -5.06 -0.43
C SER A 82 -4.69 -5.51 -0.71
N TYR A 83 -3.97 -4.83 -1.60
CA TYR A 83 -2.59 -5.20 -1.97
C TYR A 83 -1.54 -4.76 -0.94
N ALA A 84 -1.94 -3.99 0.08
CA ALA A 84 -1.07 -3.60 1.20
C ALA A 84 -0.56 -4.81 1.99
N LEU A 85 -1.34 -5.88 2.00
CA LEU A 85 -1.02 -7.15 2.63
C LEU A 85 -0.90 -8.21 1.54
N ASP A 86 0.23 -8.93 1.48
CA ASP A 86 0.28 -10.13 0.67
C ASP A 86 -0.68 -11.18 1.26
N PRO A 87 -1.68 -11.68 0.51
CA PRO A 87 -2.70 -12.52 1.11
C PRO A 87 -2.19 -13.85 1.68
N ALA A 88 -1.20 -14.46 1.02
CA ALA A 88 -0.63 -15.73 1.45
C ALA A 88 0.20 -15.55 2.72
N GLU A 89 1.04 -14.51 2.75
CA GLU A 89 1.88 -14.19 3.90
C GLU A 89 1.05 -13.71 5.10
N PHE A 90 0.06 -12.84 4.88
CA PHE A 90 -0.83 -12.40 5.96
C PHE A 90 -1.60 -13.58 6.54
N ARG A 91 -2.09 -14.49 5.70
CA ARG A 91 -2.78 -15.70 6.18
C ARG A 91 -1.87 -16.57 7.05
N ARG A 92 -0.62 -16.78 6.62
CA ARG A 92 0.39 -17.52 7.38
C ARG A 92 0.65 -16.90 8.75
N GLN A 93 0.76 -15.57 8.82
CA GLN A 93 0.94 -14.84 10.08
C GLN A 93 -0.32 -14.90 10.96
N TYR A 94 -1.50 -14.81 10.35
CA TYR A 94 -2.79 -14.94 11.03
C TYR A 94 -2.97 -16.31 11.69
N ASP A 95 -2.71 -17.40 10.96
CA ASP A 95 -2.82 -18.75 11.51
C ASP A 95 -1.82 -18.97 12.66
N ARG A 96 -0.61 -18.40 12.55
CA ARG A 96 0.40 -18.41 13.64
C ARG A 96 -0.09 -17.65 14.87
N TRP A 97 -0.66 -16.46 14.69
CA TRP A 97 -1.24 -15.68 15.77
C TRP A 97 -2.40 -16.41 16.44
N GLY A 98 -3.26 -17.07 15.65
CA GLY A 98 -4.37 -17.88 16.15
C GLY A 98 -3.93 -19.02 17.06
N GLY A 99 -2.82 -19.69 16.72
CA GLY A 99 -2.20 -20.74 17.55
C GLY A 99 -1.32 -20.24 18.71
N THR A 100 -1.10 -18.93 18.84
CA THR A 100 -0.28 -18.36 19.90
C THR A 100 -1.12 -18.13 21.17
N PRO A 101 -0.65 -18.55 22.36
CA PRO A 101 -1.31 -18.23 23.63
C PRO A 101 -1.57 -16.73 23.77
N ARG A 102 -2.73 -16.35 24.30
CA ARG A 102 -3.18 -14.94 24.35
C ARG A 102 -2.27 -14.05 25.19
N ASP A 103 -1.51 -14.60 26.12
CA ASP A 103 -0.48 -13.94 26.93
C ASP A 103 0.83 -13.66 26.15
N LYS A 104 1.01 -14.27 24.96
CA LYS A 104 2.23 -14.19 24.14
C LYS A 104 2.03 -13.53 22.77
N VAL A 105 0.83 -13.06 22.46
CA VAL A 105 0.59 -12.34 21.21
C VAL A 105 1.28 -10.97 21.23
N THR A 106 1.81 -10.54 20.10
CA THR A 106 2.47 -9.23 19.97
C THR A 106 1.45 -8.12 19.75
N ALA A 107 1.72 -6.92 20.26
CA ALA A 107 0.87 -5.74 20.03
C ALA A 107 0.77 -5.37 18.54
N GLY A 108 1.88 -5.41 17.80
CA GLY A 108 1.93 -4.98 16.40
C GLY A 108 1.06 -5.81 15.46
N PHE A 109 1.12 -7.14 15.55
CA PHE A 109 0.26 -7.97 14.70
C PHE A 109 -1.20 -8.00 15.17
N THR A 110 -1.44 -7.88 16.49
CA THR A 110 -2.81 -7.79 17.04
C THR A 110 -3.50 -6.49 16.62
N SER A 111 -2.77 -5.37 16.57
CA SER A 111 -3.29 -4.09 16.07
C SER A 111 -3.63 -4.18 14.57
N LEU A 112 -2.80 -4.88 13.79
CA LEU A 112 -3.05 -5.14 12.38
C LEU A 112 -4.32 -5.99 12.15
N ILE A 113 -4.52 -7.07 12.91
CA ILE A 113 -5.74 -7.90 12.82
C ILE A 113 -6.99 -7.05 13.14
N LEU A 114 -6.96 -6.29 14.25
CA LEU A 114 -8.07 -5.39 14.58
C LEU A 114 -8.34 -4.41 13.45
N ARG A 115 -7.29 -3.83 12.86
CA ARG A 115 -7.43 -2.87 11.76
C ARG A 115 -8.03 -3.52 10.51
N VAL A 116 -7.62 -4.73 10.14
CA VAL A 116 -8.22 -5.51 9.04
C VAL A 116 -9.69 -5.80 9.31
N CYS A 117 -10.04 -6.22 10.53
CA CYS A 117 -11.43 -6.45 10.93
C CYS A 117 -12.27 -5.17 10.85
N ALA A 118 -11.75 -4.03 11.35
CA ALA A 118 -12.42 -2.75 11.23
C ALA A 118 -12.69 -2.39 9.77
N CYS A 119 -11.65 -2.38 8.93
CA CYS A 119 -11.78 -2.04 7.50
C CYS A 119 -12.71 -3.02 6.76
N SER A 120 -12.82 -4.26 7.21
CA SER A 120 -13.81 -5.21 6.66
C SER A 120 -15.23 -4.81 7.05
N LEU A 121 -15.47 -4.55 8.34
CA LEU A 121 -16.77 -4.15 8.86
C LEU A 121 -17.34 -2.89 8.17
N ASP A 122 -16.49 -1.93 7.79
CA ASP A 122 -16.95 -0.66 7.19
C ASP A 122 -17.59 -0.80 5.80
N PHE A 123 -17.38 -1.94 5.12
CA PHE A 123 -18.00 -2.20 3.80
C PHE A 123 -18.93 -3.41 3.82
N ILE A 124 -19.35 -3.89 4.99
CA ILE A 124 -20.39 -4.92 5.08
C ILE A 124 -21.75 -4.29 4.77
N ASP A 125 -22.48 -4.89 3.83
CA ASP A 125 -23.85 -4.49 3.51
C ASP A 125 -24.86 -4.95 4.60
N LYS A 126 -26.09 -4.43 4.54
CA LYS A 126 -27.11 -4.69 5.56
C LYS A 126 -27.56 -6.16 5.62
N ASP A 127 -27.53 -6.86 4.48
CA ASP A 127 -27.95 -8.25 4.40
C ASP A 127 -26.92 -9.14 5.12
N ARG A 128 -25.64 -8.94 4.81
CA ARG A 128 -24.52 -9.62 5.47
C ARG A 128 -24.39 -9.23 6.94
N ALA A 129 -24.71 -7.98 7.32
CA ALA A 129 -24.77 -7.56 8.72
C ALA A 129 -25.80 -8.37 9.53
N THR A 130 -26.95 -8.65 8.91
CA THR A 130 -28.03 -9.44 9.50
C THR A 130 -27.62 -10.91 9.64
N GLU A 131 -26.96 -11.48 8.62
CA GLU A 131 -26.42 -12.85 8.66
C GLU A 131 -25.36 -13.04 9.76
N LEU A 132 -24.50 -12.05 9.97
CA LEU A 132 -23.49 -12.06 11.04
C LEU A 132 -24.07 -11.75 12.42
N ASN A 133 -25.37 -11.46 12.52
CA ASN A 133 -26.04 -11.08 13.76
C ASN A 133 -25.32 -9.94 14.51
N VAL A 134 -24.81 -8.95 13.75
CA VAL A 134 -24.15 -7.75 14.29
C VAL A 134 -25.12 -6.57 14.18
N PRO A 135 -25.86 -6.22 15.25
CA PRO A 135 -26.94 -5.22 15.17
C PRO A 135 -26.43 -3.78 14.94
N ASP A 136 -25.19 -3.49 15.33
CA ASP A 136 -24.52 -2.21 15.09
C ASP A 136 -23.13 -2.44 14.48
N VAL A 137 -23.10 -2.78 13.19
CA VAL A 137 -21.85 -3.01 12.44
C VAL A 137 -20.94 -1.79 12.50
N GLN A 138 -21.51 -0.60 12.42
CA GLN A 138 -20.72 0.62 12.38
C GLN A 138 -20.11 0.96 13.74
N GLY A 139 -20.90 0.88 14.81
CA GLY A 139 -20.39 1.08 16.16
C GLY A 139 -19.32 0.06 16.49
N LEU A 140 -19.47 -1.20 16.05
CA LEU A 140 -18.42 -2.20 16.16
C LEU A 140 -17.18 -1.82 15.34
N ALA A 141 -17.33 -1.43 14.07
CA ALA A 141 -16.21 -1.02 13.21
C ALA A 141 -15.41 0.13 13.83
N ASN A 142 -16.10 1.15 14.35
CA ASN A 142 -15.48 2.28 15.05
C ASN A 142 -14.79 1.85 16.35
N ARG A 143 -15.41 1.01 17.18
CA ARG A 143 -14.81 0.48 18.42
C ARG A 143 -13.54 -0.31 18.13
N VAL A 144 -13.58 -1.21 17.15
CA VAL A 144 -12.45 -2.03 16.72
C VAL A 144 -11.35 -1.13 16.12
N HIS A 145 -11.73 -0.13 15.32
CA HIS A 145 -10.80 0.85 14.76
C HIS A 145 -10.07 1.64 15.86
N THR A 146 -10.78 2.16 16.86
CA THR A 146 -10.20 2.89 17.99
C THR A 146 -9.33 1.98 18.86
N ALA A 147 -9.70 0.71 19.04
CA ALA A 147 -8.87 -0.24 19.77
C ALA A 147 -7.54 -0.52 19.05
N ALA A 148 -7.58 -0.68 17.72
CA ALA A 148 -6.37 -0.84 16.90
C ALA A 148 -5.46 0.38 16.96
N GLU A 149 -6.04 1.59 16.99
CA GLU A 149 -5.31 2.85 17.10
C GLU A 149 -4.62 2.97 18.46
N LYS A 150 -5.34 2.79 19.57
CA LYS A 150 -4.78 2.83 20.93
C LYS A 150 -3.67 1.81 21.13
N LEU A 151 -3.86 0.58 20.64
CA LEU A 151 -2.84 -0.46 20.71
C LEU A 151 -1.62 -0.08 19.85
N GLY A 152 -1.86 0.44 18.65
CA GLY A 152 -0.80 0.92 17.76
C GLY A 152 0.02 2.07 18.37
N ASP A 153 -0.62 3.02 19.03
CA ASP A 153 0.02 4.16 19.70
C ASP A 153 0.79 3.74 20.98
N SER A 154 0.44 2.61 21.59
CA SER A 154 1.19 2.05 22.73
C SER A 154 2.54 1.44 22.32
N ILE A 155 2.75 1.17 21.03
CA ILE A 155 3.98 0.59 20.52
C ILE A 155 5.03 1.69 20.35
N PRO A 156 6.21 1.57 20.97
CA PRO A 156 7.25 2.57 20.82
C PRO A 156 7.71 2.73 19.36
N PRO A 157 8.09 3.95 18.93
CA PRO A 157 8.70 4.18 17.61
C PRO A 157 9.85 3.21 17.32
N GLY A 158 9.93 2.71 16.09
CA GLY A 158 10.91 1.73 15.65
C GLY A 158 10.74 0.31 16.18
N LYS A 159 9.79 0.03 17.08
CA LYS A 159 9.61 -1.31 17.69
C LYS A 159 8.50 -2.15 17.06
N GLY A 160 7.56 -1.54 16.35
CA GLY A 160 6.37 -2.23 15.84
C GLY A 160 6.56 -3.13 14.61
N GLY A 161 7.73 -3.08 13.98
CA GLY A 161 8.02 -3.89 12.80
C GLY A 161 7.08 -3.63 11.62
N LEU A 162 7.09 -4.52 10.63
CA LEU A 162 6.30 -4.36 9.39
C LEU A 162 4.78 -4.31 9.66
N ALA A 163 4.30 -5.06 10.65
CA ALA A 163 2.88 -5.08 11.02
C ALA A 163 2.39 -3.69 11.46
N GLN A 164 3.21 -2.92 12.18
CA GLN A 164 2.88 -1.55 12.56
C GLN A 164 2.79 -0.63 11.34
N VAL A 165 3.74 -0.72 10.40
CA VAL A 165 3.67 0.06 9.16
C VAL A 165 2.38 -0.24 8.39
N GLN A 166 2.03 -1.52 8.27
CA GLN A 166 0.81 -1.95 7.60
C GLN A 166 -0.46 -1.49 8.34
N GLN A 167 -0.49 -1.55 9.67
CA GLN A 167 -1.61 -1.05 10.47
C GLN A 167 -1.78 0.47 10.36
N LEU A 168 -0.69 1.23 10.32
CA LEU A 168 -0.72 2.68 10.10
C LEU A 168 -1.17 3.03 8.67
N LEU A 169 -0.69 2.30 7.66
CA LEU A 169 -1.15 2.43 6.28
C LEU A 169 -2.67 2.22 6.17
N LEU A 170 -3.19 1.15 6.78
CA LEU A 170 -4.63 0.88 6.80
C LEU A 170 -5.42 1.93 7.61
N THR A 171 -4.78 2.63 8.55
CA THR A 171 -5.38 3.78 9.24
C THR A 171 -5.59 4.95 8.28
N ALA A 172 -4.60 5.26 7.44
CA ALA A 172 -4.73 6.30 6.42
C ALA A 172 -5.85 5.97 5.42
N ILE A 173 -5.89 4.72 4.95
CA ILE A 173 -6.95 4.20 4.06
C ILE A 173 -8.35 4.33 4.68
N TRP A 174 -8.49 3.99 5.96
CA TRP A 174 -9.76 4.17 6.67
C TRP A 174 -10.20 5.64 6.68
N LEU A 175 -9.30 6.55 7.02
CA LEU A 175 -9.60 7.98 7.10
C LEU A 175 -9.93 8.56 5.73
N GLU A 176 -9.26 8.08 4.68
CA GLU A 176 -9.55 8.42 3.29
C GLU A 176 -10.98 8.01 2.90
N SER A 177 -11.41 6.78 3.22
CA SER A 177 -12.78 6.30 2.98
C SER A 177 -13.86 7.06 3.77
N SER A 178 -13.46 7.69 4.88
CA SER A 178 -14.31 8.56 5.70
C SER A 178 -14.26 10.04 5.29
N GLU A 179 -13.65 10.36 4.14
CA GLU A 179 -13.45 11.73 3.62
C GLU A 179 -12.64 12.66 4.54
N LYS A 180 -11.91 12.10 5.51
CA LYS A 180 -11.06 12.83 6.45
C LYS A 180 -9.65 13.01 5.88
N ARG A 181 -9.54 13.71 4.75
CA ARG A 181 -8.29 13.77 3.96
C ARG A 181 -7.11 14.37 4.73
N THR A 182 -7.35 15.38 5.58
CA THR A 182 -6.29 16.00 6.39
C THR A 182 -5.73 14.99 7.40
N GLU A 183 -6.60 14.28 8.09
CA GLU A 183 -6.24 13.25 9.06
C GLU A 183 -5.57 12.06 8.36
N ALA A 184 -6.06 11.67 7.18
CA ALA A 184 -5.45 10.63 6.35
C ALA A 184 -4.01 11.00 5.96
N TRP A 185 -3.76 12.25 5.56
CA TRP A 185 -2.40 12.73 5.25
C TRP A 185 -1.47 12.66 6.46
N HIS A 186 -1.93 13.03 7.66
CA HIS A 186 -1.13 12.90 8.89
C HIS A 186 -0.88 11.43 9.29
N ALA A 187 -1.90 10.58 9.18
CA ALA A 187 -1.76 9.15 9.45
C ALA A 187 -0.79 8.47 8.47
N LEU A 188 -0.84 8.87 7.20
CA LEU A 188 0.08 8.39 6.19
C LEU A 188 1.52 8.84 6.46
N GLY A 189 1.71 10.09 6.89
CA GLY A 189 3.02 10.58 7.36
C GLY A 189 3.60 9.71 8.48
N LYS A 190 2.79 9.33 9.48
CA LYS A 190 3.23 8.39 10.54
C LYS A 190 3.64 7.03 9.96
N ALA A 191 2.87 6.48 9.02
CA ALA A 191 3.18 5.21 8.38
C ALA A 191 4.50 5.26 7.59
N ILE A 192 4.74 6.36 6.87
CA ILE A 192 5.96 6.57 6.08
C ILE A 192 7.18 6.73 7.00
N MET A 193 7.07 7.46 8.11
CA MET A 193 8.15 7.56 9.08
C MET A 193 8.51 6.20 9.69
N ALA A 194 7.51 5.40 10.08
CA ALA A 194 7.74 4.03 10.54
C ALA A 194 8.39 3.14 9.45
N ALA A 195 8.01 3.33 8.18
CA ALA A 195 8.64 2.64 7.05
C ALA A 195 10.10 3.07 6.83
N TYR A 196 10.41 4.36 7.00
CA TYR A 196 11.79 4.87 6.99
C TYR A 196 12.61 4.24 8.13
N GLU A 197 12.09 4.18 9.35
CA GLU A 197 12.77 3.56 10.51
C GLU A 197 13.08 2.07 10.31
N LEU A 198 12.27 1.36 9.53
CA LEU A 198 12.50 -0.05 9.17
C LEU A 198 13.35 -0.23 7.90
N GLY A 199 13.73 0.85 7.23
CA GLY A 199 14.55 0.80 6.03
C GLY A 199 13.81 0.30 4.77
N LEU A 200 12.47 0.38 4.72
CA LEU A 200 11.70 -0.11 3.57
C LEU A 200 12.08 0.57 2.25
N HIS A 201 12.53 1.83 2.32
CA HIS A 201 12.98 2.66 1.22
C HIS A 201 14.37 2.30 0.66
N GLN A 202 15.11 1.39 1.30
CA GLN A 202 16.48 1.04 0.91
C GLN A 202 16.48 0.03 -0.26
N PRO A 203 17.49 0.07 -1.15
CA PRO A 203 17.56 -0.83 -2.31
C PRO A 203 17.74 -2.30 -1.93
N SER A 204 18.45 -2.57 -0.83
CA SER A 204 18.77 -3.92 -0.37
C SER A 204 18.09 -4.21 0.97
N PRO A 205 17.46 -5.39 1.13
CA PRO A 205 16.99 -5.82 2.43
C PRO A 205 18.14 -5.89 3.44
N PRO A 206 17.84 -5.69 4.74
CA PRO A 206 18.72 -6.15 5.80
C PRO A 206 19.07 -7.63 5.63
N MET A 207 20.28 -8.02 6.02
CA MET A 207 20.71 -9.42 5.98
C MET A 207 19.75 -10.31 6.80
N GLY A 208 19.29 -11.41 6.23
CA GLY A 208 18.40 -12.38 6.91
C GLY A 208 16.90 -12.24 6.61
N VAL A 209 16.49 -11.27 5.80
CA VAL A 209 15.10 -11.14 5.30
C VAL A 209 14.84 -12.16 4.20
N SER A 210 13.76 -12.93 4.33
CA SER A 210 13.32 -13.89 3.29
C SER A 210 12.83 -13.18 2.03
N GLU A 211 12.87 -13.85 0.86
CA GLU A 211 12.35 -13.28 -0.40
C GLU A 211 10.88 -12.84 -0.28
N SER A 212 10.04 -13.64 0.39
CA SER A 212 8.62 -13.32 0.61
C SER A 212 8.41 -12.10 1.51
N GLU A 213 9.26 -11.94 2.53
CA GLU A 213 9.21 -10.76 3.40
C GLU A 213 9.70 -9.52 2.65
N GLN A 214 10.75 -9.65 1.83
CA GLN A 214 11.25 -8.56 1.00
C GLN A 214 10.20 -8.09 0.00
N GLU A 215 9.49 -9.02 -0.63
CA GLU A 215 8.36 -8.69 -1.51
C GLU A 215 7.28 -7.90 -0.76
N THR A 216 6.92 -8.33 0.45
CA THR A 216 5.92 -7.61 1.27
C THR A 216 6.38 -6.20 1.64
N ARG A 217 7.67 -6.02 1.94
CA ARG A 217 8.28 -4.71 2.24
C ARG A 217 8.23 -3.79 1.02
N ILE A 218 8.59 -4.28 -0.16
CA ILE A 218 8.54 -3.53 -1.42
C ILE A 218 7.10 -3.12 -1.74
N ARG A 219 6.15 -4.06 -1.67
CA ARG A 219 4.72 -3.79 -1.94
C ARG A 219 4.17 -2.71 -1.00
N THR A 220 4.50 -2.82 0.28
CA THR A 220 4.10 -1.85 1.32
C THR A 220 4.68 -0.47 1.01
N TRP A 221 5.96 -0.37 0.66
CA TRP A 221 6.59 0.90 0.32
C TRP A 221 6.00 1.54 -0.95
N VAL A 222 5.77 0.74 -1.98
CA VAL A 222 5.17 1.19 -3.24
C VAL A 222 3.79 1.78 -2.98
N ILE A 223 2.93 1.09 -2.20
CA ILE A 223 1.59 1.58 -1.87
C ILE A 223 1.65 2.85 -1.03
N LEU A 224 2.50 2.90 0.00
CA LEU A 224 2.70 4.11 0.81
C LEU A 224 3.08 5.31 -0.06
N SER A 225 4.02 5.11 -0.98
CA SER A 225 4.51 6.15 -1.88
C SER A 225 3.46 6.63 -2.87
N LEU A 226 2.63 5.70 -3.38
CA LEU A 226 1.54 6.03 -4.30
C LEU A 226 0.46 6.84 -3.60
N LEU A 227 0.00 6.39 -2.42
CA LEU A 227 -1.00 7.12 -1.63
C LEU A 227 -0.50 8.49 -1.20
N ASP A 228 0.78 8.62 -0.85
CA ASP A 228 1.38 9.89 -0.43
C ASP A 228 1.37 10.92 -1.56
N CYS A 229 1.75 10.45 -2.75
CA CYS A 229 1.67 11.23 -3.96
C CYS A 229 0.22 11.62 -4.29
N GLU A 230 -0.73 10.69 -4.19
CA GLU A 230 -2.14 10.93 -4.49
C GLU A 230 -2.80 11.94 -3.54
N LEU A 231 -2.73 11.67 -2.24
CA LEU A 231 -3.28 12.58 -1.23
C LEU A 231 -2.61 13.95 -1.29
N SER A 232 -1.29 14.02 -1.50
CA SER A 232 -0.61 15.31 -1.59
C SER A 232 -1.00 16.07 -2.85
N HIS A 233 -1.19 15.38 -4.00
CA HIS A 233 -1.67 16.05 -5.21
C HIS A 233 -3.10 16.59 -5.06
N GLU A 234 -4.02 15.83 -4.46
CA GLU A 234 -5.38 16.28 -4.20
C GLU A 234 -5.40 17.49 -3.26
N LEU A 235 -4.58 17.46 -2.21
CA LEU A 235 -4.52 18.53 -1.21
C LEU A 235 -3.61 19.70 -1.61
N SER A 236 -2.76 19.56 -2.63
CA SER A 236 -1.82 20.61 -3.04
C SER A 236 -2.51 21.88 -3.55
N GLY A 237 -3.66 21.74 -4.20
CA GLY A 237 -4.45 22.88 -4.70
C GLY A 237 -5.22 23.62 -3.60
N GLU A 238 -5.53 22.95 -2.49
CA GLU A 238 -6.43 23.47 -1.45
C GLU A 238 -5.71 23.82 -0.15
N LEU A 239 -4.63 23.12 0.21
CA LEU A 239 -4.01 23.16 1.54
C LEU A 239 -2.46 23.21 1.52
N SER A 240 -1.82 23.31 0.35
CA SER A 240 -0.36 23.43 0.20
C SER A 240 0.43 22.31 0.92
N ARG A 241 -0.07 21.07 0.91
CA ARG A 241 0.58 19.93 1.57
C ARG A 241 1.56 19.22 0.62
N PRO A 242 2.87 19.20 0.91
CA PRO A 242 3.83 18.46 0.10
C PRO A 242 3.79 16.95 0.41
N PRO A 243 4.26 16.10 -0.52
CA PRO A 243 4.48 14.68 -0.25
C PRO A 243 5.57 14.47 0.80
N HIS A 244 5.42 13.42 1.61
CA HIS A 244 6.43 12.97 2.57
C HIS A 244 7.57 12.20 1.89
N VAL A 245 7.31 11.54 0.77
CA VAL A 245 8.29 10.77 -0.01
C VAL A 245 8.79 11.59 -1.19
N ASN A 246 10.12 11.72 -1.31
CA ASN A 246 10.74 12.31 -2.47
C ASN A 246 10.88 11.29 -3.61
N LEU A 247 9.91 11.26 -4.53
CA LEU A 247 9.94 10.37 -5.69
C LEU A 247 10.90 10.79 -6.81
N ALA A 248 11.53 11.98 -6.72
CA ALA A 248 12.57 12.37 -7.65
C ALA A 248 13.89 11.64 -7.40
N ASP A 249 14.12 11.16 -6.17
CA ASP A 249 15.27 10.36 -5.77
C ASP A 249 14.84 9.01 -5.17
N PRO A 250 14.25 8.10 -5.98
CA PRO A 250 13.83 6.80 -5.50
C PRO A 250 15.06 5.93 -5.26
N LYS A 251 15.18 5.39 -4.05
CA LYS A 251 16.27 4.49 -3.67
C LYS A 251 15.95 3.01 -3.88
N ILE A 252 14.68 2.66 -4.09
CA ILE A 252 14.27 1.27 -4.33
C ILE A 252 14.45 0.91 -5.80
N GLU A 253 15.08 -0.23 -6.04
CA GLU A 253 14.98 -0.94 -7.29
C GLU A 253 13.72 -1.81 -7.25
N LEU A 254 12.75 -1.51 -8.12
CA LEU A 254 11.59 -2.38 -8.28
C LEU A 254 12.09 -3.75 -8.73
N PRO A 255 11.64 -4.84 -8.09
CA PRO A 255 12.06 -6.16 -8.49
C PRO A 255 11.67 -6.40 -9.95
N PRO A 256 12.45 -7.23 -10.68
CA PRO A 256 11.96 -7.74 -11.95
C PRO A 256 10.61 -8.44 -11.72
N PRO A 257 9.74 -8.57 -12.74
CA PRO A 257 8.43 -9.18 -12.58
C PRO A 257 8.55 -10.56 -11.90
N LEU A 258 8.21 -10.65 -10.62
CA LEU A 258 8.40 -11.84 -9.81
C LEU A 258 7.02 -12.38 -9.38
N GLU A 259 6.48 -13.26 -10.22
CA GLU A 259 5.91 -14.51 -9.73
C GLU A 259 6.80 -15.62 -10.28
N GLY A 260 7.72 -16.09 -9.42
CA GLY A 260 8.85 -16.94 -9.78
C GLY A 260 8.47 -18.25 -10.45
N ASN A 261 8.73 -18.33 -11.76
CA ASN A 261 9.14 -19.57 -12.40
C ASN A 261 9.91 -19.20 -13.69
N PRO A 262 11.17 -19.65 -13.89
CA PRO A 262 11.91 -19.41 -15.13
C PRO A 262 11.21 -19.97 -16.39
N GLY A 263 10.15 -20.78 -16.24
CA GLY A 263 9.24 -21.18 -17.32
C GLY A 263 8.04 -20.25 -17.59
N ARG A 264 7.92 -19.09 -16.92
CA ARG A 264 6.73 -18.19 -16.94
C ARG A 264 7.04 -16.73 -17.32
N LEU A 265 7.97 -16.51 -18.25
CA LEU A 265 8.12 -15.20 -18.89
C LEU A 265 6.76 -14.75 -19.48
N ASN A 266 6.31 -13.53 -19.16
CA ASN A 266 5.10 -12.87 -19.68
C ASN A 266 3.74 -13.22 -19.04
N ARG A 267 3.69 -13.78 -17.83
CA ARG A 267 2.42 -13.91 -17.09
C ARG A 267 2.09 -12.60 -16.36
N PRO A 268 0.86 -12.06 -16.47
CA PRO A 268 0.44 -10.91 -15.69
C PRO A 268 0.51 -11.18 -14.18
N SER A 269 0.74 -10.13 -13.37
CA SER A 269 0.79 -10.21 -11.90
C SER A 269 -0.26 -9.29 -11.27
N LEU A 270 -0.81 -9.71 -10.12
CA LEU A 270 -1.81 -8.93 -9.37
C LEU A 270 -1.26 -7.58 -8.90
N PHE A 271 0.05 -7.48 -8.65
CA PHE A 271 0.68 -6.25 -8.15
C PHE A 271 1.28 -5.37 -9.26
N ARG A 272 1.54 -5.93 -10.45
CA ARG A 272 2.32 -5.28 -11.52
C ARG A 272 1.81 -3.90 -11.94
N HIS A 273 0.49 -3.70 -11.97
CA HIS A 273 -0.09 -2.40 -12.30
C HIS A 273 0.29 -1.28 -11.30
N LEU A 274 0.46 -1.60 -10.02
CA LEU A 274 0.91 -0.64 -9.00
C LEU A 274 2.40 -0.33 -9.16
N GLU A 275 3.21 -1.31 -9.53
CA GLU A 275 4.63 -1.06 -9.87
C GLU A 275 4.75 -0.12 -11.06
N LEU A 276 3.97 -0.36 -12.13
CA LEU A 276 3.94 0.49 -13.31
C LEU A 276 3.45 1.90 -12.99
N HIS A 277 2.45 2.03 -12.10
CA HIS A 277 2.01 3.32 -11.59
C HIS A 277 3.08 4.04 -10.79
N TYR A 278 3.79 3.32 -9.92
CA TYR A 278 4.93 3.89 -9.17
C TYR A 278 6.02 4.37 -10.12
N GLN A 279 6.34 3.60 -11.17
CA GLN A 279 7.25 4.02 -12.22
C GLN A 279 6.80 5.31 -12.91
N LEU A 280 5.50 5.44 -13.24
CA LEU A 280 4.94 6.67 -13.80
C LEU A 280 5.17 7.86 -12.87
N ARG A 281 4.89 7.71 -11.57
CA ARG A 281 5.11 8.78 -10.58
C ARG A 281 6.58 9.18 -10.48
N VAL A 282 7.48 8.20 -10.47
CA VAL A 282 8.94 8.43 -10.45
C VAL A 282 9.41 9.20 -11.67
N VAL A 283 9.03 8.79 -12.90
CA VAL A 283 9.51 9.46 -14.12
C VAL A 283 8.98 10.89 -14.21
N VAL A 284 7.73 11.13 -13.77
CA VAL A 284 7.16 12.48 -13.69
C VAL A 284 7.87 13.32 -12.62
N ALA A 285 8.11 12.78 -11.42
CA ALA A 285 8.80 13.50 -10.36
C ALA A 285 10.24 13.88 -10.76
N LYS A 286 10.98 12.97 -11.40
CA LYS A 286 12.32 13.23 -11.95
C LYS A 286 12.28 14.31 -13.03
N ALA A 287 11.33 14.22 -13.95
CA ALA A 287 11.15 15.23 -14.99
C ALA A 287 10.91 16.63 -14.41
N VAL A 288 10.06 16.73 -13.38
CA VAL A 288 9.80 18.00 -12.68
C VAL A 288 11.03 18.48 -11.91
N ALA A 289 11.77 17.60 -11.24
CA ALA A 289 12.97 17.98 -10.47
C ALA A 289 14.14 18.42 -11.36
N GLN A 290 14.24 17.90 -12.58
CA GLN A 290 15.22 18.33 -13.58
C GLN A 290 14.94 19.73 -14.11
N LEU A 291 13.69 20.17 -14.02
CA LEU A 291 13.27 21.52 -14.37
C LEU A 291 13.62 22.45 -13.19
N GLY A 292 14.46 23.44 -13.44
CA GLY A 292 14.82 24.43 -12.42
C GLY A 292 13.63 25.30 -12.00
N CYS A 293 13.78 26.05 -10.91
CA CYS A 293 12.74 26.95 -10.37
C CYS A 293 12.31 28.09 -11.32
N HIS A 294 13.05 28.30 -12.41
CA HIS A 294 12.77 29.31 -13.43
C HIS A 294 12.10 28.74 -14.69
N SER A 295 11.81 27.44 -14.72
CA SER A 295 11.19 26.81 -15.89
C SER A 295 9.79 27.37 -16.13
N THR A 296 9.49 27.69 -17.37
CA THR A 296 8.17 28.17 -17.76
C THR A 296 7.15 27.04 -17.64
N ARG A 297 5.87 27.42 -17.48
CA ARG A 297 4.77 26.45 -17.47
C ARG A 297 4.77 25.59 -18.74
N GLU A 298 5.03 26.17 -19.91
CA GLU A 298 5.06 25.44 -21.18
C GLU A 298 6.18 24.39 -21.23
N GLU A 299 7.37 24.72 -20.72
CA GLU A 299 8.47 23.75 -20.60
C GLU A 299 8.12 22.61 -19.65
N MET A 300 7.48 22.92 -18.51
CA MET A 300 6.99 21.89 -17.58
C MET A 300 5.97 20.98 -18.25
N GLU A 301 4.97 21.54 -18.93
CA GLU A 301 3.92 20.79 -19.61
C GLU A 301 4.51 19.90 -20.72
N LYS A 302 5.44 20.44 -21.52
CA LYS A 302 6.12 19.68 -22.59
C LYS A 302 6.92 18.51 -22.03
N GLN A 303 7.74 18.74 -21.01
CA GLN A 303 8.61 17.72 -20.44
C GLN A 303 7.81 16.61 -19.74
N THR A 304 6.81 16.98 -18.94
CA THR A 304 5.94 16.01 -18.25
C THR A 304 5.09 15.22 -19.24
N THR A 305 4.51 15.86 -20.25
CA THR A 305 3.78 15.17 -21.33
C THR A 305 4.68 14.18 -22.06
N HIS A 306 5.91 14.57 -22.40
CA HIS A 306 6.86 13.71 -23.09
C HIS A 306 7.16 12.44 -22.28
N VAL A 307 7.48 12.56 -20.98
CA VAL A 307 7.80 11.37 -20.16
C VAL A 307 6.57 10.48 -19.91
N ILE A 308 5.37 11.05 -19.81
CA ILE A 308 4.13 10.26 -19.65
C ILE A 308 3.83 9.48 -20.93
N VAL A 309 3.94 10.11 -22.10
CA VAL A 309 3.74 9.43 -23.40
C VAL A 309 4.76 8.32 -23.60
N ASN A 310 6.05 8.61 -23.35
CA ASN A 310 7.10 7.61 -23.45
C ASN A 310 6.89 6.43 -22.47
N TRP A 311 6.44 6.69 -21.24
CA TRP A 311 6.09 5.62 -20.30
C TRP A 311 4.96 4.73 -20.84
N ARG A 312 3.92 5.29 -21.46
CA ARG A 312 2.81 4.52 -22.06
C ARG A 312 3.28 3.59 -23.18
N GLU A 313 4.24 4.06 -23.99
CA GLU A 313 4.81 3.28 -25.11
C GLU A 313 5.70 2.13 -24.63
N GLN A 314 6.29 2.26 -23.44
CA GLN A 314 7.19 1.26 -22.84
C GLN A 314 6.47 0.24 -21.96
N LEU A 315 5.14 0.31 -21.84
CA LEU A 315 4.38 -0.67 -21.07
C LEU A 315 4.58 -2.10 -21.62
N PRO A 316 4.66 -3.12 -20.75
CA PRO A 316 4.66 -4.52 -21.19
C PRO A 316 3.44 -4.84 -22.05
N LYS A 317 3.55 -5.81 -22.97
CA LYS A 317 2.54 -6.06 -24.01
C LYS A 317 1.17 -6.41 -23.42
N GLU A 318 1.16 -7.15 -22.33
CA GLU A 318 -0.04 -7.53 -21.57
C GLU A 318 -0.71 -6.34 -20.85
N TYR A 319 0.03 -5.24 -20.64
CA TYR A 319 -0.44 -3.99 -20.04
C TYR A 319 -0.54 -2.83 -21.02
N ALA A 320 -0.20 -3.04 -22.30
CA ALA A 320 -0.20 -2.00 -23.31
C ALA A 320 -1.60 -1.40 -23.50
N LEU A 321 -1.70 -0.08 -23.59
CA LEU A 321 -2.99 0.61 -23.72
C LEU A 321 -3.53 0.55 -25.16
N ILE A 322 -2.65 0.36 -26.13
CA ILE A 322 -2.97 0.29 -27.56
C ILE A 322 -2.63 -1.11 -28.06
N ARG A 323 -3.64 -1.84 -28.54
CA ARG A 323 -3.50 -3.24 -29.03
C ARG A 323 -2.77 -4.16 -28.03
N PRO A 324 -3.31 -4.31 -26.80
CA PRO A 324 -2.72 -5.19 -25.79
C PRO A 324 -2.68 -6.65 -26.20
N ASP A 325 -1.75 -7.39 -25.60
CA ASP A 325 -1.74 -8.84 -25.62
C ASP A 325 -2.86 -9.41 -24.72
N THR A 326 -3.91 -9.93 -25.35
CA THR A 326 -5.12 -10.42 -24.68
C THR A 326 -5.09 -11.91 -24.36
N ARG A 327 -3.97 -12.61 -24.61
CA ARG A 327 -3.83 -14.06 -24.38
C ARG A 327 -4.20 -14.51 -22.97
N TRP A 328 -4.11 -13.61 -22.00
CA TRP A 328 -4.33 -13.87 -20.59
C TRP A 328 -5.70 -13.43 -20.07
N ASP A 329 -6.50 -12.73 -20.88
CA ASP A 329 -7.70 -12.03 -20.41
C ASP A 329 -8.80 -12.98 -19.93
N CYS A 330 -8.89 -14.15 -20.55
CA CYS A 330 -9.85 -15.18 -20.17
C CYS A 330 -9.49 -15.83 -18.83
N GLU A 331 -8.20 -16.04 -18.58
CA GLU A 331 -7.68 -16.70 -17.37
C GLU A 331 -7.61 -15.72 -16.19
N TYR A 332 -7.16 -14.50 -16.45
CA TYR A 332 -6.94 -13.45 -15.46
C TYR A 332 -7.80 -12.22 -15.77
N LYS A 333 -9.10 -12.32 -15.48
CA LYS A 333 -10.07 -11.22 -15.70
C LYS A 333 -9.65 -9.88 -15.08
N TRP A 334 -8.83 -9.90 -14.03
CA TRP A 334 -8.31 -8.72 -13.35
C TRP A 334 -7.28 -7.94 -14.21
N VAL A 335 -6.64 -8.56 -15.20
CA VAL A 335 -5.67 -7.89 -16.10
C VAL A 335 -6.33 -6.85 -16.98
N VAL A 336 -7.57 -7.10 -17.40
CA VAL A 336 -8.38 -6.12 -18.14
C VAL A 336 -8.56 -4.86 -17.29
N ARG A 337 -8.98 -5.03 -16.02
CA ARG A 337 -9.16 -3.92 -15.08
C ARG A 337 -7.84 -3.20 -14.75
N GLN A 338 -6.74 -3.94 -14.66
CA GLN A 338 -5.42 -3.34 -14.47
C GLN A 338 -5.00 -2.47 -15.66
N ARG A 339 -5.30 -2.88 -16.90
CA ARG A 339 -5.06 -2.03 -18.09
C ARG A 339 -5.92 -0.77 -18.08
N GLU A 340 -7.21 -0.90 -17.74
CA GLU A 340 -8.12 0.24 -17.59
C GLU A 340 -7.59 1.23 -16.53
N TYR A 341 -7.15 0.71 -15.38
CA TYR A 341 -6.50 1.48 -14.32
C TYR A 341 -5.26 2.23 -14.84
N LEU A 342 -4.36 1.55 -15.55
CA LEU A 342 -3.15 2.16 -16.11
C LEU A 342 -3.47 3.26 -17.13
N GLY A 343 -4.50 3.06 -17.96
CA GLY A 343 -4.98 4.08 -18.88
C GLY A 343 -5.54 5.30 -18.15
N MET A 344 -6.31 5.05 -17.09
CA MET A 344 -6.89 6.09 -16.25
C MET A 344 -5.82 6.93 -15.53
N ILE A 345 -4.84 6.32 -14.85
CA ILE A 345 -3.79 7.07 -14.15
C ILE A 345 -2.94 7.89 -15.12
N ALA A 346 -2.68 7.36 -16.31
CA ALA A 346 -1.89 8.04 -17.31
C ALA A 346 -2.69 9.20 -17.90
N GLY A 347 -4.00 9.04 -18.08
CA GLY A 347 -4.91 10.10 -18.48
C GLY A 347 -4.94 11.22 -17.44
N ALA A 348 -5.14 10.88 -16.17
CA ALA A 348 -5.11 11.82 -15.06
C ALA A 348 -3.80 12.60 -14.99
N ALA A 349 -2.66 11.92 -15.19
CA ALA A 349 -1.36 12.56 -15.25
C ALA A 349 -1.29 13.59 -16.40
N LEU A 350 -1.69 13.23 -17.63
CA LEU A 350 -1.72 14.16 -18.76
C LEU A 350 -2.63 15.37 -18.50
N VAL A 351 -3.86 15.13 -18.03
CA VAL A 351 -4.83 16.22 -17.75
C VAL A 351 -4.28 17.21 -16.74
N ARG A 352 -3.61 16.71 -15.69
CA ARG A 352 -3.02 17.54 -14.64
C ARG A 352 -1.84 18.36 -15.14
N HIS A 353 -1.05 17.79 -16.05
CA HIS A 353 0.19 18.38 -16.54
C HIS A 353 0.05 19.09 -17.90
N THR A 354 -1.17 19.32 -18.38
CA THR A 354 -1.46 20.07 -19.62
C THR A 354 -2.32 21.30 -19.31
N SER A 355 -2.15 22.39 -20.07
CA SER A 355 -2.94 23.63 -19.93
C SER A 355 -4.44 23.41 -20.20
N PRO A 356 -5.37 24.18 -19.59
CA PRO A 356 -6.82 24.10 -19.85
C PRO A 356 -7.28 24.49 -21.27
N ARG A 357 -6.38 24.70 -22.24
CA ARG A 357 -6.77 25.06 -23.62
C ARG A 357 -7.30 23.88 -24.45
N ASP A 358 -6.96 22.64 -24.10
CA ASP A 358 -7.51 21.42 -24.71
C ASP A 358 -8.63 20.83 -23.83
N ASN A 359 -9.82 21.43 -23.90
CA ASN A 359 -10.97 21.05 -23.06
C ASN A 359 -11.63 19.72 -23.49
N GLN A 360 -11.45 19.26 -24.73
CA GLN A 360 -12.19 18.11 -25.27
C GLN A 360 -11.70 16.77 -24.70
N GLU A 361 -10.37 16.57 -24.60
CA GLU A 361 -9.79 15.36 -24.00
C GLU A 361 -9.92 15.35 -22.48
N LYS A 362 -9.87 16.51 -21.83
CA LYS A 362 -10.04 16.64 -20.38
C LYS A 362 -11.41 16.20 -19.92
N ILE A 363 -12.47 16.53 -20.63
CA ILE A 363 -13.84 16.13 -20.28
C ILE A 363 -14.01 14.62 -20.38
N SER A 364 -13.52 13.99 -21.46
CA SER A 364 -13.59 12.54 -21.64
C SER A 364 -12.80 11.78 -20.57
N VAL A 365 -11.60 12.27 -20.23
CA VAL A 365 -10.79 11.69 -19.16
C VAL A 365 -11.40 12.00 -17.78
N PHE A 366 -11.99 13.17 -17.55
CA PHE A 366 -12.68 13.49 -16.30
C PHE A 366 -13.95 12.66 -16.07
N GLU A 367 -14.72 12.37 -17.12
CA GLU A 367 -15.90 11.49 -17.03
C GLU A 367 -15.49 10.05 -16.71
N VAL A 368 -14.45 9.54 -17.40
CA VAL A 368 -13.85 8.23 -17.10
C VAL A 368 -13.20 8.20 -15.71
N LEU A 369 -12.58 9.31 -15.28
CA LEU A 369 -12.03 9.46 -13.93
C LEU A 369 -13.13 9.55 -12.90
N LYS A 370 -14.27 10.18 -13.15
CA LYS A 370 -15.37 10.29 -12.19
C LYS A 370 -16.00 8.93 -11.90
N ASP A 371 -16.20 8.12 -12.94
CA ASP A 371 -16.74 6.77 -12.81
C ASP A 371 -15.75 5.80 -12.15
N ASN A 372 -14.44 5.99 -12.35
CA ASN A 372 -13.39 5.17 -11.73
C ASN A 372 -12.90 5.70 -10.39
N LEU A 373 -12.94 7.00 -10.13
CA LEU A 373 -12.67 7.62 -8.82
C LEU A 373 -13.75 7.24 -7.83
N GLY A 374 -14.99 7.01 -8.24
CA GLY A 374 -15.99 6.31 -7.41
C GLY A 374 -15.57 4.88 -7.01
N MET A 375 -14.62 4.26 -7.72
CA MET A 375 -14.01 2.98 -7.32
C MET A 375 -12.88 3.14 -6.28
N PHE A 376 -12.23 4.31 -6.21
CA PHE A 376 -11.24 4.67 -5.17
C PHE A 376 -11.91 5.27 -3.93
N ALA A 377 -12.92 6.09 -4.18
CA ALA A 377 -13.82 6.71 -3.22
C ALA A 377 -15.18 6.01 -3.30
N ARG A 378 -15.22 4.67 -3.14
CA ARG A 378 -16.47 4.04 -2.69
C ARG A 378 -16.71 4.55 -1.29
N THR A 379 -17.34 5.71 -1.24
CA THR A 379 -17.80 6.34 -0.03
C THR A 379 -18.86 5.43 0.55
N ARG A 380 -18.98 5.49 1.88
CA ARG A 380 -19.92 4.71 2.69
C ARG A 380 -21.39 4.82 2.22
N SER A 381 -21.71 5.76 1.33
CA SER A 381 -23.01 5.96 0.68
C SER A 381 -23.24 5.11 -0.58
N GLU A 382 -22.19 4.70 -1.31
CA GLU A 382 -22.30 4.02 -2.61
C GLU A 382 -22.51 2.49 -2.54
N VAL A 383 -22.39 1.90 -1.35
CA VAL A 383 -22.67 0.46 -1.11
C VAL A 383 -24.17 0.11 -1.34
N ASN A 384 -25.04 1.11 -1.49
CA ASN A 384 -26.50 0.92 -1.67
C ASN A 384 -27.02 1.01 -3.12
N LEU A 385 -26.18 1.16 -4.15
CA LEU A 385 -26.69 1.18 -5.53
C LEU A 385 -26.65 -0.21 -6.17
N PRO A 386 -27.79 -0.72 -6.70
CA PRO A 386 -27.79 -1.97 -7.44
C PRO A 386 -26.92 -1.84 -8.69
N PHE A 387 -26.12 -2.87 -8.97
CA PHE A 387 -25.31 -2.95 -10.18
C PHE A 387 -26.17 -2.63 -11.42
N PRO A 388 -25.67 -1.84 -12.40
CA PRO A 388 -26.32 -1.79 -13.69
C PRO A 388 -26.31 -3.20 -14.28
N ALA A 389 -27.50 -3.74 -14.52
CA ALA A 389 -27.66 -5.05 -15.12
C ALA A 389 -26.91 -5.08 -16.45
N VAL A 390 -26.04 -6.07 -16.62
CA VAL A 390 -25.40 -6.37 -17.90
C VAL A 390 -26.52 -6.56 -18.94
N PRO A 391 -26.51 -5.84 -20.08
CA PRO A 391 -27.52 -6.04 -21.10
C PRO A 391 -27.48 -7.49 -21.55
N ASN A 392 -28.60 -8.18 -21.41
CA ASN A 392 -28.78 -9.55 -21.85
C ASN A 392 -28.49 -9.63 -23.37
N PRO A 393 -27.58 -10.48 -23.85
CA PRO A 393 -27.41 -10.68 -25.28
C PRO A 393 -28.66 -11.38 -25.81
N HIS A 394 -29.59 -10.58 -26.36
CA HIS A 394 -30.80 -11.10 -26.97
C HIS A 394 -30.48 -11.94 -28.23
N PRO A 395 -31.39 -12.86 -28.57
CA PRO A 395 -31.06 -14.20 -29.01
C PRO A 395 -31.10 -14.34 -30.54
N HIS A 396 -30.51 -15.44 -30.99
CA HIS A 396 -30.57 -15.98 -32.35
C HIS A 396 -31.90 -15.67 -33.06
N ARG A 397 -31.80 -15.03 -34.23
CA ARG A 397 -32.84 -15.06 -35.26
C ARG A 397 -33.06 -16.51 -35.69
N PRO A 398 -34.30 -17.01 -35.77
CA PRO A 398 -34.58 -18.22 -36.51
C PRO A 398 -34.51 -17.95 -38.01
N HIS A 399 -33.88 -18.87 -38.73
CA HIS A 399 -33.97 -18.99 -40.17
C HIS A 399 -35.42 -19.24 -40.59
N VAL A 400 -35.95 -18.38 -41.46
CA VAL A 400 -36.82 -18.76 -42.59
C VAL A 400 -36.38 -17.93 -43.79
#